data_AF-A0A317Z8X7-F1
#
_entry.id   AF-A0A317Z8X7-F1
#
_cell.length_a   1.000
_cell.length_b   1.000
_cell.length_c   1.000
_cell.angle_alpha   90.00
_cell.angle_beta   90.00
_cell.angle_gamma   90.00
#
_symmetry.space_group_name_H-M   'P 1'
#
loop_
_entity.id
_entity.type
_entity.pdbx_description
1 polymer ?
#
loop_
_entity_poly.entity_id
_entity_poly.type
_entity_poly.pdbx_seq_one_letter_code
_entity_poly.pdbx_strand_id
1 'polypeptide(L)'
;VKVRFLEVDEFDQFLELYRETEERAGFVSKTDEYFKNFINTYGHKALVPLAYIDLDEYITSLQESLNDKETRRDQMMANENKSDKQIKKIAELDKQIDHDQQEMLKASELRKT
;
A
#
# COMPACT_ATOMS: atom_id res chain seq x y z
N VAL A 1 -2.77 1.78 -4.45
CA VAL A 1 -3.31 0.44 -4.77
C VAL A 1 -3.22 0.24 -6.27
N LYS A 2 -2.64 -0.89 -6.69
CA LYS A 2 -2.50 -1.27 -8.10
C LYS A 2 -3.39 -2.47 -8.40
N VAL A 3 -3.69 -2.67 -9.68
CA VAL A 3 -4.45 -3.83 -10.14
C VAL A 3 -3.60 -4.57 -11.16
N ARG A 4 -3.49 -5.88 -11.00
CA ARG A 4 -2.92 -6.79 -11.99
C ARG A 4 -3.89 -7.95 -12.23
N PHE A 5 -3.81 -8.59 -13.38
CA PHE A 5 -4.55 -9.83 -13.64
C PHE A 5 -3.69 -11.01 -13.23
N LEU A 6 -4.27 -11.97 -12.51
CA LEU A 6 -3.60 -13.21 -12.15
C LEU A 6 -3.62 -14.17 -13.33
N GLU A 7 -2.48 -14.82 -13.53
CA GLU A 7 -2.35 -15.97 -14.41
C GLU A 7 -2.84 -17.25 -13.69
N VAL A 8 -3.00 -18.34 -14.45
CA VAL A 8 -3.56 -19.61 -13.93
C VAL A 8 -2.68 -20.23 -12.85
N ASP A 9 -1.36 -20.06 -12.94
CA ASP A 9 -0.37 -20.52 -11.98
C ASP A 9 -0.36 -19.70 -10.67
N GLU A 10 -0.86 -18.46 -10.70
CA GLU A 10 -1.00 -17.61 -9.52
C GLU A 10 -2.37 -17.70 -8.85
N PHE A 11 -3.26 -18.54 -9.37
CA PHE A 11 -4.66 -18.60 -8.96
C PHE A 11 -4.87 -19.03 -7.49
N ASP A 12 -3.91 -19.75 -6.91
CA ASP A 12 -3.97 -20.13 -5.49
C ASP A 12 -3.96 -18.88 -4.56
N GLN A 13 -3.35 -17.75 -4.97
CA GLN A 13 -3.42 -16.48 -4.22
C GLN A 13 -4.86 -15.95 -4.11
N PHE A 14 -5.65 -16.10 -5.18
CA PHE A 14 -7.06 -15.72 -5.16
C PHE A 14 -7.86 -16.62 -4.22
N LEU A 15 -7.61 -17.94 -4.27
CA LEU A 15 -8.32 -18.91 -3.44
C LEU A 15 -8.09 -18.69 -1.94
N GLU A 16 -6.86 -18.35 -1.55
CA GLU A 16 -6.52 -18.03 -0.16
C GLU A 16 -7.32 -16.81 0.34
N LEU A 17 -7.26 -15.68 -0.38
CA LEU A 17 -8.01 -14.47 -0.04
C LEU A 17 -9.53 -14.70 -0.02
N TYR A 18 -10.02 -15.56 -0.92
CA TYR A 18 -11.44 -15.88 -1.01
C TYR A 18 -11.91 -16.68 0.21
N ARG A 19 -11.10 -17.61 0.71
CA ARG A 19 -11.38 -18.39 1.94
C ARG A 19 -11.36 -17.51 3.19
N GLU A 20 -10.39 -16.61 3.31
CA GLU A 20 -10.36 -15.65 4.43
C GLU A 20 -11.64 -14.79 4.45
N THR A 21 -12.09 -14.38 3.26
CA THR A 21 -13.32 -13.61 3.11
C THR A 21 -14.55 -14.45 3.45
N GLU A 22 -14.56 -15.73 3.07
CA GLU A 22 -15.60 -16.70 3.42
C GLU A 22 -15.76 -16.82 4.94
N GLU A 23 -14.65 -17.07 5.65
CA GLU A 23 -14.63 -17.20 7.11
C GLU A 23 -15.14 -15.93 7.80
N ARG A 24 -14.72 -14.76 7.30
CA ARG A 24 -15.11 -13.47 7.85
C ARG A 24 -16.58 -13.12 7.59
N ALA A 25 -17.09 -13.42 6.39
CA ALA A 25 -18.42 -13.00 5.94
C ALA A 25 -19.50 -14.06 6.22
N GLY A 26 -19.12 -15.29 6.56
CA GLY A 26 -20.03 -16.36 6.94
C GLY A 26 -20.90 -16.88 5.80
N PHE A 27 -20.47 -16.73 4.54
CA PHE A 27 -21.09 -17.42 3.40
C PHE A 27 -20.37 -18.74 3.12
N VAL A 28 -21.01 -19.66 2.41
CA VAL A 28 -20.35 -20.88 1.93
C VAL A 28 -19.88 -20.64 0.50
N SER A 29 -18.59 -20.77 0.30
CA SER A 29 -17.96 -20.51 -0.99
C SER A 29 -17.94 -21.76 -1.87
N LYS A 30 -17.62 -21.60 -3.16
CA LYS A 30 -17.45 -22.75 -4.06
C LYS A 30 -16.09 -23.40 -3.80
N THR A 31 -15.98 -24.70 -4.05
CA THR A 31 -14.71 -25.41 -3.86
C THR A 31 -13.62 -24.87 -4.77
N ASP A 32 -12.36 -25.03 -4.37
CA ASP A 32 -11.19 -24.72 -5.22
C ASP A 32 -11.31 -25.36 -6.60
N GLU A 33 -11.80 -26.60 -6.66
CA GLU A 33 -11.98 -27.35 -7.90
C GLU A 33 -12.97 -26.67 -8.84
N TYR A 34 -14.04 -26.07 -8.31
CA TYR A 34 -14.98 -25.29 -9.12
C TYR A 34 -14.28 -24.11 -9.80
N PHE A 35 -13.47 -23.37 -9.05
CA PHE A 35 -12.78 -22.21 -9.58
C PHE A 35 -11.65 -22.58 -10.55
N LYS A 36 -10.88 -23.63 -10.25
CA LYS A 36 -9.86 -24.18 -11.15
C LYS A 36 -10.48 -24.65 -12.46
N ASN A 37 -11.61 -25.37 -12.40
CA ASN A 37 -12.35 -25.79 -13.58
C ASN A 37 -12.93 -24.60 -14.35
N PHE A 38 -13.40 -23.55 -13.67
CA PHE A 38 -13.89 -22.33 -14.31
C PHE A 38 -12.78 -21.65 -15.13
N ILE A 39 -11.63 -21.37 -14.51
CA ILE A 39 -10.51 -20.73 -15.21
C ILE A 39 -9.98 -21.60 -16.35
N ASN A 40 -9.84 -22.92 -16.15
CA ASN A 40 -9.38 -23.83 -17.19
C ASN A 40 -10.36 -23.92 -18.38
N THR A 41 -11.66 -23.85 -18.13
CA THR A 41 -12.70 -23.95 -19.18
C THR A 41 -12.79 -22.67 -20.00
N TYR A 42 -12.78 -21.51 -19.33
CA TYR A 42 -12.93 -20.21 -19.99
C TYR A 42 -11.60 -19.67 -20.52
N GLY A 43 -10.47 -20.15 -20.00
CA GLY A 43 -9.12 -19.78 -20.41
C GLY A 43 -8.96 -18.27 -20.48
N HIS A 44 -8.51 -17.77 -21.63
CA HIS A 44 -8.33 -16.33 -21.92
C HIS A 44 -9.58 -15.46 -21.81
N LYS A 45 -10.79 -16.05 -21.69
CA LYS A 45 -12.03 -15.30 -21.50
C LYS A 45 -12.32 -15.00 -20.04
N ALA A 46 -11.64 -15.66 -19.11
CA ALA A 46 -11.72 -15.36 -17.69
C ALA A 46 -10.58 -14.44 -17.28
N LEU A 47 -10.91 -13.39 -16.53
CA LEU A 47 -9.94 -12.45 -15.97
C LEU A 47 -10.12 -12.40 -14.47
N VAL A 48 -8.99 -12.46 -13.74
CA VAL A 48 -8.99 -12.46 -12.27
C VAL A 48 -8.19 -11.23 -11.81
N PRO A 49 -8.85 -10.08 -11.59
CA PRO A 49 -8.17 -8.89 -11.12
C PRO A 49 -7.80 -9.03 -9.64
N LEU A 50 -6.52 -8.85 -9.34
CA LEU A 50 -5.98 -8.74 -7.99
C LEU A 50 -5.59 -7.28 -7.72
N ALA A 51 -6.23 -6.69 -6.71
CA ALA A 51 -5.81 -5.42 -6.15
C ALA A 51 -4.70 -5.66 -5.11
N TYR A 52 -3.56 -4.99 -5.27
CA TYR A 52 -2.42 -5.16 -4.38
C TYR A 52 -1.75 -3.83 -4.03
N ILE A 53 -0.95 -3.86 -2.97
CA ILE A 53 -0.06 -2.77 -2.56
C ILE A 53 1.36 -3.28 -2.77
N ASP A 54 2.12 -2.56 -3.58
CA ASP A 54 3.55 -2.78 -3.71
C ASP A 54 4.25 -2.03 -2.57
N LEU A 55 4.77 -2.76 -1.58
CA LEU A 55 5.41 -2.16 -0.42
C LEU A 55 6.73 -1.47 -0.77
N ASP A 56 7.47 -1.96 -1.76
CA ASP A 56 8.74 -1.35 -2.16
C ASP A 56 8.51 0.00 -2.82
N GLU A 57 7.55 0.08 -3.73
CA GLU A 57 7.16 1.34 -4.35
C GLU A 57 6.53 2.31 -3.33
N TYR A 58 5.69 1.80 -2.43
CA TYR A 58 5.10 2.60 -1.38
C TYR A 58 6.17 3.22 -0.47
N ILE A 59 7.12 2.42 0.02
CA ILE A 59 8.24 2.89 0.86
C ILE A 59 9.09 3.91 0.09
N THR A 60 9.39 3.66 -1.18
CA THR A 60 10.19 4.58 -2.01
C THR A 60 9.50 5.93 -2.13
N SER A 61 8.20 5.95 -2.46
CA SER A 61 7.42 7.18 -2.58
C SER A 61 7.33 7.95 -1.26
N LEU A 62 7.24 7.22 -0.14
CA LEU A 62 7.17 7.81 1.19
C LEU A 62 8.51 8.44 1.58
N GLN A 63 9.64 7.78 1.28
CA GLN A 63 10.98 8.31 1.49
C GLN A 63 11.23 9.58 0.68
N GLU A 64 10.82 9.61 -0.60
CA GLU A 64 10.95 10.81 -1.43
C GLU A 64 10.13 11.99 -0.87
N SER A 65 8.87 11.74 -0.50
CA SER A 65 8.01 12.74 0.14
C SER A 65 8.61 13.27 1.45
N LEU A 66 9.21 12.39 2.24
CA LEU A 66 9.84 12.73 3.52
C LEU A 66 11.06 13.62 3.32
N ASN A 67 11.95 13.25 2.40
CA ASN A 67 13.12 14.07 2.04
C ASN A 67 12.70 15.46 1.54
N ASP A 68 11.64 15.56 0.75
CA ASP A 68 11.08 16.82 0.26
C ASP A 68 10.55 17.70 1.41
N LYS A 69 9.83 17.10 2.36
CA LYS A 69 9.31 17.80 3.55
C LYS A 69 10.44 18.29 4.44
N GLU A 70 11.44 17.46 4.71
CA GLU A 70 12.64 17.81 5.49
C GLU A 70 13.41 18.95 4.82
N THR A 71 13.65 18.86 3.51
CA THR A 71 14.33 19.93 2.74
C THR A 71 13.56 21.26 2.83
N ARG A 72 12.23 21.24 2.68
CA ARG A 72 11.41 22.45 2.81
C ARG A 72 11.45 23.02 4.22
N ARG A 73 11.44 22.15 5.24
CA ARG A 73 11.52 22.55 6.64
C ARG A 73 12.85 23.23 6.93
N ASP A 74 13.96 22.67 6.44
CA ASP A 74 15.29 23.23 6.63
C ASP A 74 15.48 24.56 5.90
N GLN A 75 14.94 24.71 4.68
CA GLN A 75 14.90 25.99 3.98
C GLN A 75 14.12 27.06 4.77
N MET A 76 12.99 26.69 5.39
CA MET A 76 12.22 27.62 6.22
C MET A 76 12.96 27.95 7.53
N MET A 77 13.70 27.01 8.09
CA MET A 77 14.51 27.19 9.30
C MET A 77 15.75 28.07 9.06
N ALA A 78 16.33 28.03 7.87
CA ALA A 78 17.49 28.85 7.48
C ALA A 78 17.17 30.36 7.37
N ASN A 79 15.90 30.75 7.23
CA ASN A 79 15.51 32.16 7.24
C ASN A 79 15.65 32.77 8.65
N GLU A 80 16.52 33.76 8.82
CA GLU A 80 16.79 34.37 10.14
C GLU A 80 15.59 35.17 10.69
N ASN A 81 14.83 35.84 9.82
CA ASN A 81 13.64 36.61 10.18
C ASN A 81 12.36 35.81 9.93
N LYS A 82 11.95 35.01 10.92
CA LYS A 82 10.73 34.19 10.85
C LYS A 82 9.52 34.95 11.39
N SER A 83 8.45 35.01 10.61
CA SER A 83 7.13 35.42 11.10
C SER A 83 6.46 34.30 11.90
N ASP A 84 5.53 34.66 12.80
CA ASP A 84 4.70 33.69 13.54
C ASP A 84 3.99 32.69 12.62
N LYS A 85 3.61 33.12 11.42
CA LYS A 85 3.00 32.27 10.39
C LYS A 85 3.98 31.21 9.87
N GLN A 86 5.26 31.55 9.69
CA GLN A 86 6.29 30.59 9.29
C GLN A 86 6.61 29.62 10.41
N ILE A 87 6.66 30.07 11.67
CA ILE A 87 6.88 29.20 12.84
C ILE A 87 5.76 28.14 12.95
N LYS A 88 4.50 28.55 12.80
CA LYS A 88 3.37 27.61 12.79
C LYS A 88 3.44 26.61 11.65
N LYS A 89 3.86 27.06 10.46
CA LYS A 89 4.01 26.19 9.29
C LYS A 89 5.14 25.17 9.46
N ILE A 90 6.25 25.56 10.09
CA ILE A 90 7.35 24.66 10.44
C ILE A 90 6.86 23.59 11.42
N ALA A 91 6.16 24.00 12.49
CA ALA A 91 5.62 23.06 13.47
C ALA A 91 4.59 22.08 12.87
N GLU A 92 3.82 22.51 11.86
CA GLU A 92 2.92 21.62 11.11
C GLU A 92 3.71 20.64 10.22
N LEU A 93 4.76 21.11 9.55
CA LEU A 93 5.66 20.26 8.78
C LEU A 93 6.37 19.23 9.66
N ASP A 94 6.85 19.61 10.84
CA ASP A 94 7.49 18.68 11.78
C ASP A 94 6.53 17.56 12.20
N LYS A 95 5.25 17.88 12.46
CA LYS A 95 4.22 16.86 12.74
C LYS A 95 3.97 15.92 11.57
N GLN A 96 3.99 16.44 10.34
CA GLN A 96 3.82 15.62 9.14
C GLN A 96 5.03 14.71 8.92
N ILE A 97 6.25 15.20 9.16
CA ILE A 97 7.48 14.41 9.06
C ILE A 97 7.46 13.28 10.10
N ASP A 98 7.12 13.58 11.35
CA ASP A 98 7.02 12.57 12.41
C ASP A 98 6.00 11.48 12.05
N HIS A 99 4.82 11.88 11.54
CA HIS A 99 3.82 10.93 11.07
C HIS A 99 4.33 10.04 9.93
N ASP A 100 4.95 10.63 8.90
CA ASP A 100 5.50 9.90 7.76
C ASP A 100 6.64 8.95 8.19
N GLN A 101 7.48 9.35 9.15
CA GLN A 101 8.54 8.50 9.71
C GLN A 101 7.95 7.27 10.41
N GLN A 102 6.88 7.45 11.20
CA GLN A 102 6.19 6.33 11.85
C GLN A 102 5.53 5.40 10.82
N GLU A 103 4.91 5.94 9.78
CA GLU A 103 4.32 5.12 8.71
C GLU A 103 5.39 4.36 7.92
N MET A 104 6.57 4.96 7.70
CA MET A 104 7.70 4.30 7.03
C MET A 104 8.25 3.13 7.84
N LEU A 105 8.33 3.27 9.18
CA LEU A 105 8.73 2.19 10.07
C LEU A 105 7.74 1.01 9.96
N LYS A 106 6.44 1.28 10.05
CA LYS A 106 5.40 0.24 9.91
C LYS A 106 5.44 -0.45 8.55
N ALA A 107 5.57 0.31 7.47
CA ALA A 107 5.67 -0.26 6.13
C ALA A 107 6.91 -1.15 5.96
N SER A 108 8.03 -0.74 6.58
CA SER A 108 9.28 -1.52 6.56
C SER A 108 9.19 -2.80 7.41
N GLU A 109 8.43 -2.78 8.51
CA GLU A 109 8.14 -3.97 9.32
C GLU A 109 7.25 -4.96 8.57
N LEU A 110 6.19 -4.47 7.91
CA LEU A 110 5.31 -5.29 7.07
C LEU A 110 6.07 -5.97 5.93
N ARG A 111 7.05 -5.29 5.33
CA ARG A 111 7.89 -5.87 4.26
C ARG A 111 8.77 -7.05 4.73
N LYS A 112 9.11 -7.12 6.02
CA LYS A 112 9.95 -8.18 6.59
C LYS A 112 9.17 -9.45 7.00
N THR A 113 7.84 -9.35 7.01
CA THR A 113 6.93 -10.46 7.36
C THR A 113 6.69 -11.31 6.12
#